data_AF-A0A955T4W5-F1
#
_entry.id   AF-A0A955T4W5-F1
#
_cell.length_a   1.000
_cell.length_b   1.000
_cell.length_c   1.000
_cell.angle_alpha   90.00
_cell.angle_beta   90.00
_cell.angle_gamma   90.00
#
_symmetry.space_group_name_H-M   'P 1'
#
loop_
_entity.id
_entity.type
_entity.pdbx_description
1 polymer ?
#
loop_
_entity_poly.entity_id
_entity_poly.type
_entity_poly.pdbx_seq_one_letter_code
_entity_poly.pdbx_strand_id
1 'polypeptide(L)'
;TQVDLTGAVSVEQVVDAINSQVNGVTATINADGTGIDLESAFLSSSLSANDVGPSTIAATLGFAQTRAEDNASDFQVTSPGSVDEVVGSNLFRNLALLSQELRSGSADPDSIGVFLNAFEGDLQLVLRNRSIVGSRINRLDSSRDRFDAFEVFVTELLSENEDADLAETISTLATQNNILEASLASASRVLLPSLIDFLA
;
A
#
# COMPACT_ATOMS: atom_id res chain seq x y z
N THR A 1 -34.17 5.09 -16.63
CA THR A 1 -34.16 3.89 -17.49
C THR A 1 -33.21 2.89 -16.89
N GLN A 2 -33.60 1.62 -16.77
CA GLN A 2 -32.73 0.55 -16.27
C GLN A 2 -32.23 -0.26 -17.47
N VAL A 3 -30.92 -0.53 -17.50
CA VAL A 3 -30.26 -1.37 -18.52
C VAL A 3 -30.05 -2.74 -17.90
N ASP A 4 -30.53 -3.79 -18.55
CA ASP A 4 -30.30 -5.17 -18.13
C ASP A 4 -29.09 -5.75 -18.87
N LEU A 5 -28.09 -6.18 -18.09
CA LEU A 5 -26.82 -6.71 -18.57
C LEU A 5 -26.67 -8.22 -18.34
N THR A 6 -27.70 -8.90 -17.84
CA THR A 6 -27.63 -10.32 -17.44
C THR A 6 -27.35 -11.29 -18.57
N GLY A 7 -27.58 -10.90 -19.83
CA GLY A 7 -27.29 -11.69 -21.03
C GLY A 7 -25.95 -11.38 -21.72
N ALA A 8 -25.20 -10.39 -21.24
CA ALA A 8 -23.95 -10.00 -21.86
C ALA A 8 -22.81 -10.94 -21.44
N VAL A 9 -22.13 -11.54 -22.42
CA VAL A 9 -20.98 -12.45 -22.19
C VAL A 9 -19.64 -11.83 -22.60
N SER A 10 -19.64 -10.67 -23.26
CA SER A 10 -18.45 -9.91 -23.60
C SER A 10 -18.59 -8.43 -23.25
N VAL A 11 -17.45 -7.75 -23.06
CA VAL A 11 -17.37 -6.31 -22.78
C VAL A 11 -17.98 -5.49 -23.93
N GLU A 12 -17.80 -5.95 -25.17
CA GLU A 12 -18.40 -5.35 -26.36
C GLU A 12 -19.94 -5.41 -26.30
N GLN A 13 -20.51 -6.55 -25.91
CA GLN A 13 -21.97 -6.69 -25.73
C GLN A 13 -22.51 -5.80 -24.61
N VAL A 14 -21.72 -5.57 -23.56
CA VAL A 14 -22.09 -4.64 -22.48
C VAL A 14 -22.14 -3.21 -23.01
N VAL A 15 -21.13 -2.79 -23.77
CA VAL A 15 -21.06 -1.44 -24.37
C VAL A 15 -22.23 -1.23 -25.35
N ASP A 16 -22.51 -2.21 -26.20
CA ASP A 16 -23.62 -2.15 -27.15
C ASP A 16 -24.98 -2.13 -26.46
N ALA A 17 -25.15 -2.90 -25.40
CA ALA A 17 -26.38 -2.91 -24.61
C ALA A 17 -26.65 -1.54 -23.97
N ILE A 18 -25.61 -0.87 -23.45
CA ILE A 18 -25.75 0.46 -22.85
C ILE A 18 -26.06 1.52 -23.93
N ASN A 19 -25.29 1.52 -25.03
CA ASN A 19 -25.43 2.49 -26.12
C ASN A 19 -26.77 2.38 -26.87
N SER A 20 -27.38 1.19 -26.90
CA SER A 20 -28.65 0.97 -27.59
C SER A 20 -29.88 1.19 -26.71
N GLN A 21 -29.79 0.96 -25.40
CA GLN A 21 -30.93 1.03 -24.49
C GLN A 21 -31.14 2.40 -23.84
N VAL A 22 -30.11 3.27 -23.84
CA VAL A 22 -30.19 4.60 -23.23
C VAL A 22 -29.75 5.67 -24.21
N ASN A 23 -30.73 6.39 -24.76
CA ASN A 23 -30.46 7.58 -25.57
C ASN A 23 -29.73 8.63 -24.71
N GLY A 24 -28.65 9.25 -25.20
CA GLY A 24 -27.89 10.27 -24.48
C GLY A 24 -26.86 9.77 -23.47
N VAL A 25 -26.62 8.45 -23.38
CA VAL A 25 -25.46 7.86 -22.70
C VAL A 25 -24.58 7.19 -23.75
N THR A 26 -23.27 7.44 -23.69
CA THR A 26 -22.27 6.79 -24.55
C THR A 26 -21.30 6.03 -23.66
N ALA A 27 -21.29 4.71 -23.80
CA ALA A 27 -20.34 3.79 -23.23
C ALA A 27 -19.21 3.53 -24.23
N THR A 28 -17.97 3.58 -23.76
CA THR A 28 -16.78 3.21 -24.53
C THR A 28 -15.82 2.42 -23.66
N ILE A 29 -15.02 1.53 -24.25
CA ILE A 29 -13.94 0.87 -23.50
C ILE A 29 -12.85 1.91 -23.26
N ASN A 30 -12.35 1.99 -22.03
CA ASN A 30 -11.32 2.96 -21.67
C ASN A 30 -10.02 2.72 -22.48
N ALA A 31 -9.20 3.77 -22.61
CA ALA A 31 -7.95 3.70 -23.38
C ALA A 31 -6.97 2.63 -22.85
N ASP A 32 -7.04 2.33 -21.55
CA ASP A 32 -6.20 1.35 -20.86
C ASP A 32 -6.72 -0.10 -20.97
N GLY A 33 -7.93 -0.31 -21.51
CA GLY A 33 -8.57 -1.63 -21.67
C GLY A 33 -8.97 -2.32 -20.36
N THR A 34 -9.00 -1.59 -19.25
CA THR A 34 -9.26 -2.08 -17.88
C THR A 34 -10.69 -1.82 -17.39
N GLY A 35 -11.51 -1.08 -18.15
CA GLY A 35 -12.85 -0.67 -17.74
C GLY A 35 -13.66 -0.05 -18.88
N ILE A 36 -14.84 0.47 -18.54
CA ILE A 36 -15.75 1.12 -19.48
C ILE A 36 -16.06 2.54 -18.98
N ASP A 37 -15.79 3.52 -19.82
CA ASP A 37 -16.12 4.92 -19.60
C ASP A 37 -17.55 5.19 -20.05
N LEU A 38 -18.33 5.86 -19.18
CA LEU A 38 -19.72 6.24 -19.44
C LEU A 38 -19.83 7.76 -19.45
N GLU A 39 -20.15 8.33 -20.61
CA GLU A 39 -20.42 9.75 -20.77
C GLU A 39 -21.92 9.99 -20.94
N SER A 40 -22.50 10.88 -20.14
CA SER A 40 -23.91 11.24 -20.27
C SER A 40 -24.07 12.68 -20.74
N ALA A 41 -24.86 12.89 -21.79
CA ALA A 41 -25.21 14.22 -22.30
C ALA A 41 -26.31 14.93 -21.47
N PHE A 42 -26.75 14.33 -20.36
CA PHE A 42 -27.81 14.86 -19.50
C PHE A 42 -27.22 15.78 -18.43
N LEU A 43 -27.58 17.07 -18.50
CA LEU A 43 -27.01 18.14 -17.64
C LEU A 43 -27.44 18.07 -16.16
N SER A 44 -28.34 17.17 -15.76
CA SER A 44 -28.91 17.19 -14.39
C SER A 44 -29.40 15.85 -13.82
N SER A 45 -28.93 14.71 -14.34
CA SER A 45 -29.27 13.39 -13.78
C SER A 45 -28.00 12.59 -13.51
N SER A 46 -27.78 12.20 -12.25
CA SER A 46 -26.65 11.35 -11.86
C SER A 46 -26.80 9.96 -12.48
N LEU A 47 -25.81 9.53 -13.27
CA LEU A 47 -25.70 8.16 -13.74
C LEU A 47 -25.07 7.30 -12.63
N SER A 48 -25.74 6.22 -12.24
CA SER A 48 -25.23 5.29 -11.22
C SER A 48 -25.35 3.85 -11.71
N ALA A 49 -24.28 3.08 -11.57
CA ALA A 49 -24.28 1.64 -11.81
C ALA A 49 -24.34 0.91 -10.46
N ASN A 50 -25.38 0.10 -10.26
CA ASN A 50 -25.55 -0.71 -9.06
C ASN A 50 -25.71 -2.17 -9.48
N ASP A 51 -25.11 -3.08 -8.71
CA ASP A 51 -25.35 -4.51 -8.88
C ASP A 51 -26.79 -4.87 -8.49
N VAL A 52 -27.41 -5.76 -9.26
CA VAL A 52 -28.75 -6.29 -8.98
C VAL A 52 -28.61 -7.67 -8.32
N GLY A 53 -29.15 -7.83 -7.11
CA GLY A 53 -29.04 -9.09 -6.37
C GLY A 53 -27.60 -9.39 -5.91
N PRO A 54 -27.14 -10.65 -5.91
CA PRO A 54 -25.78 -11.01 -5.49
C PRO A 54 -24.70 -10.81 -6.57
N SER A 55 -25.00 -10.05 -7.63
CA SER A 55 -24.07 -9.78 -8.73
C SER A 55 -22.84 -8.98 -8.26
N THR A 56 -21.68 -9.25 -8.87
CA THR A 56 -20.45 -8.44 -8.75
C THR A 56 -19.99 -7.89 -10.10
N ILE A 57 -20.88 -7.91 -11.10
CA ILE A 57 -20.59 -7.56 -12.49
C ILE A 57 -20.25 -6.08 -12.60
N ALA A 58 -20.97 -5.19 -11.88
CA ALA A 58 -20.63 -3.77 -11.91
C ALA A 58 -19.21 -3.55 -11.35
N ALA A 59 -18.79 -4.25 -10.30
CA ALA A 59 -17.42 -4.17 -9.79
C ALA A 59 -16.37 -4.77 -10.75
N THR A 60 -16.69 -5.90 -11.37
CA THR A 60 -15.79 -6.62 -12.28
C THR A 60 -15.53 -5.84 -13.57
N LEU A 61 -16.54 -5.10 -14.03
CA LEU A 61 -16.46 -4.24 -15.21
C LEU A 61 -15.97 -2.82 -14.90
N GLY A 62 -15.58 -2.55 -13.64
CA GLY A 62 -15.04 -1.27 -13.20
C GLY A 62 -16.08 -0.17 -12.96
N PHE A 63 -17.37 -0.49 -13.01
CA PHE A 63 -18.47 0.46 -12.80
C PHE A 63 -18.88 0.64 -11.33
N ALA A 64 -18.66 -0.38 -10.47
CA ALA A 64 -19.06 -0.30 -9.07
C ALA A 64 -17.96 0.31 -8.23
N GLN A 65 -18.33 1.49 -7.71
CA GLN A 65 -17.94 2.01 -6.42
C GLN A 65 -16.43 2.22 -6.27
N THR A 66 -16.03 3.50 -6.35
CA THR A 66 -15.03 4.07 -5.44
C THR A 66 -15.09 3.29 -4.14
N ARG A 67 -14.17 2.34 -3.96
CA ARG A 67 -14.17 1.51 -2.76
C ARG A 67 -14.14 2.53 -1.64
N ALA A 68 -15.10 2.49 -0.73
CA ALA A 68 -15.12 3.37 0.44
C ALA A 68 -13.89 3.20 1.37
N GLU A 69 -12.91 2.40 0.93
CA GLU A 69 -11.66 2.07 1.59
C GLU A 69 -10.42 2.41 0.74
N ASP A 70 -10.58 2.85 -0.52
CA ASP A 70 -9.48 3.28 -1.40
C ASP A 70 -9.64 4.77 -1.74
N ASN A 71 -9.25 5.57 -0.76
CA ASN A 71 -9.53 6.99 -0.60
C ASN A 71 -8.68 7.90 -1.51
N ALA A 72 -8.54 7.55 -2.81
CA ALA A 72 -7.88 8.40 -3.80
C ALA A 72 -8.87 9.20 -4.67
N SER A 73 -10.17 8.87 -4.65
CA SER A 73 -11.19 9.61 -5.40
C SER A 73 -12.18 10.39 -4.52
N ASP A 74 -12.14 10.21 -3.20
CA ASP A 74 -12.84 11.08 -2.23
C ASP A 74 -12.08 12.41 -2.02
N PHE A 75 -10.77 12.39 -2.24
CA PHE A 75 -9.95 13.56 -2.44
C PHE A 75 -9.66 13.64 -3.93
N GLN A 76 -10.38 14.47 -4.70
CA GLN A 76 -10.15 14.66 -6.13
C GLN A 76 -8.74 15.25 -6.40
N VAL A 77 -7.70 14.45 -6.21
CA VAL A 77 -6.32 14.78 -6.55
C VAL A 77 -5.92 13.83 -7.65
N THR A 78 -6.27 14.24 -8.86
CA THR A 78 -5.94 13.59 -10.12
C THR A 78 -4.53 13.93 -10.62
N SER A 79 -3.67 14.55 -9.80
CA SER A 79 -2.23 14.61 -10.08
C SER A 79 -1.39 14.95 -8.85
N PRO A 80 -0.30 14.21 -8.59
CA PRO A 80 0.77 14.67 -7.73
C PRO A 80 1.54 15.77 -8.49
N GLY A 81 1.12 17.03 -8.37
CA GLY A 81 1.92 18.14 -8.93
C GLY A 81 1.25 19.49 -9.15
N SER A 82 -0.07 19.60 -9.09
CA SER A 82 -0.77 20.86 -9.42
C SER A 82 -1.58 21.35 -8.22
N VAL A 83 -1.21 22.51 -7.69
CA VAL A 83 -2.01 23.27 -6.70
C VAL A 83 -3.22 23.95 -7.38
N ASP A 84 -3.46 23.64 -8.65
CA ASP A 84 -4.44 24.31 -9.49
C ASP A 84 -5.44 23.28 -9.99
N GLU A 85 -6.49 23.14 -9.19
CA GLU A 85 -7.88 22.79 -9.51
C GLU A 85 -8.45 21.89 -8.41
N VAL A 86 -8.88 22.52 -7.30
CA VAL A 86 -9.63 21.79 -6.28
C VAL A 86 -11.09 21.72 -6.72
N VAL A 87 -11.41 20.75 -7.59
CA VAL A 87 -12.76 20.46 -8.10
C VAL A 87 -13.64 19.78 -7.04
N GLY A 88 -13.54 20.21 -5.78
CA GLY A 88 -14.28 19.63 -4.66
C GLY A 88 -14.88 20.72 -3.77
N SER A 89 -16.00 20.43 -3.12
CA SER A 89 -16.43 21.23 -1.96
C SER A 89 -15.43 20.98 -0.86
N ASN A 90 -14.62 21.98 -0.51
CA ASN A 90 -13.57 21.85 0.49
C ASN A 90 -13.85 22.81 1.64
N LEU A 91 -13.36 22.47 2.83
CA LEU A 91 -13.44 23.30 4.04
C LEU A 91 -13.08 24.76 3.78
N PHE A 92 -12.01 25.03 3.03
CA PHE A 92 -11.57 26.38 2.70
C PHE A 92 -12.52 27.13 1.76
N ARG A 93 -13.18 26.41 0.84
CA ARG A 93 -14.19 26.99 -0.05
C ARG A 93 -15.47 27.29 0.71
N ASN A 94 -15.92 26.36 1.55
CA ASN A 94 -17.11 26.54 2.40
C ASN A 94 -16.91 27.68 3.40
N LEU A 95 -15.72 27.80 3.99
CA LEU A 95 -15.35 28.92 4.87
C LEU A 95 -15.29 30.25 4.10
N ALA A 96 -14.73 30.25 2.88
CA ALA A 96 -14.66 31.44 2.05
C ALA A 96 -16.05 31.92 1.63
N LEU A 97 -16.92 31.01 1.18
CA LEU A 97 -18.32 31.30 0.81
C LEU A 97 -19.13 31.79 2.02
N LEU A 98 -19.00 31.14 3.18
CA LEU A 98 -19.63 31.60 4.41
C LEU A 98 -19.14 33.00 4.82
N SER A 99 -17.84 33.27 4.72
CA SER A 99 -17.29 34.59 5.03
C SER A 99 -17.77 35.68 4.07
N GLN A 100 -17.99 35.33 2.80
CA GLN A 100 -18.51 36.23 1.78
C GLN A 100 -19.99 36.53 2.03
N GLU A 101 -20.78 35.51 2.37
CA GLU A 101 -22.20 35.64 2.69
C GLU A 101 -22.43 36.47 3.95
N LEU A 102 -21.61 36.29 4.99
CA LEU A 102 -21.68 37.13 6.19
C LEU A 102 -21.27 38.58 5.94
N ARG A 103 -20.45 38.84 4.90
CA ARG A 103 -20.04 40.19 4.50
C ARG A 103 -21.03 40.89 3.57
N SER A 104 -21.84 40.13 2.83
CA SER A 104 -22.84 40.69 1.90
C SER A 104 -24.00 41.38 2.64
N GLY A 105 -24.19 41.10 3.92
CA GLY A 105 -25.19 41.75 4.78
C GLY A 105 -26.62 41.26 4.55
N SER A 106 -26.81 40.28 3.66
CA SER A 106 -28.10 39.65 3.33
C SER A 106 -28.12 38.15 3.71
N ALA A 107 -27.39 37.78 4.76
CA ALA A 107 -27.26 36.39 5.16
C ALA A 107 -28.60 35.86 5.70
N ASP A 108 -29.22 34.97 4.93
CA ASP A 108 -30.39 34.21 5.35
C ASP A 108 -29.98 33.15 6.40
N PRO A 109 -30.64 33.08 7.57
CA PRO A 109 -30.38 32.05 8.58
C PRO A 109 -30.37 30.61 8.03
N ASP A 110 -31.19 30.32 7.03
CA ASP A 110 -31.25 29.00 6.41
C ASP A 110 -29.99 28.69 5.58
N SER A 111 -29.45 29.70 4.90
CA SER A 111 -28.21 29.57 4.11
C SER A 111 -27.00 29.31 5.02
N ILE A 112 -26.96 29.95 6.19
CA ILE A 112 -25.92 29.70 7.21
C ILE A 112 -26.00 28.25 7.71
N GLY A 113 -27.20 27.74 7.95
CA GLY A 113 -27.42 26.34 8.36
C GLY A 113 -26.87 25.33 7.35
N VAL A 114 -27.00 25.59 6.05
CA VAL A 114 -26.44 24.75 4.98
C VAL A 114 -24.91 24.75 5.02
N PHE A 115 -24.28 25.92 5.17
CA PHE A 115 -22.82 26.02 5.27
C PHE A 115 -22.25 25.35 6.52
N LEU A 116 -22.94 25.43 7.66
CA LEU A 116 -22.54 24.74 8.88
C LEU A 116 -22.61 23.21 8.73
N ASN A 117 -23.63 22.68 8.06
CA ASN A 117 -23.72 21.25 7.76
C ASN A 117 -22.60 20.79 6.80
N ALA A 118 -22.28 21.60 5.79
CA ALA A 118 -21.18 21.30 4.89
C ALA A 118 -19.82 21.30 5.62
N PHE A 119 -19.61 22.28 6.51
CA PHE A 119 -18.40 22.36 7.34
C PHE A 119 -18.26 21.19 8.31
N GLU A 120 -19.36 20.73 8.91
CA GLU A 120 -19.37 19.52 9.74
C GLU A 120 -18.96 18.29 8.91
N GLY A 121 -19.48 18.15 7.69
CA GLY A 121 -19.05 17.09 6.77
C GLY A 121 -17.55 17.11 6.47
N ASP A 122 -17.01 18.31 6.20
CA ASP A 122 -15.57 18.49 5.96
C ASP A 122 -14.73 18.15 7.21
N LEU A 123 -15.20 18.51 8.40
CA LEU A 123 -14.55 18.17 9.66
C LEU A 123 -14.52 16.66 9.86
N GLN A 124 -15.64 15.97 9.60
CA GLN A 124 -15.71 14.50 9.68
C GLN A 124 -14.73 13.84 8.70
N LEU A 125 -14.56 14.40 7.49
CA LEU A 125 -13.57 13.92 6.54
C LEU A 125 -12.13 14.06 7.08
N VAL A 126 -11.79 15.21 7.68
CA VAL A 126 -10.46 15.42 8.30
C VAL A 126 -10.24 14.44 9.45
N LEU A 127 -11.23 14.23 10.32
CA LEU A 127 -11.14 13.27 11.42
C LEU A 127 -10.96 11.83 10.92
N ARG A 128 -11.69 11.44 9.88
CA ARG A 128 -11.55 10.13 9.23
C ARG A 128 -10.13 9.94 8.70
N ASN A 129 -9.61 10.91 7.95
CA ASN A 129 -8.25 10.86 7.44
C ASN A 129 -7.21 10.77 8.57
N ARG A 130 -7.35 11.56 9.63
CA ARG A 130 -6.49 11.47 10.82
C ARG A 130 -6.54 10.09 11.46
N SER A 131 -7.72 9.46 11.54
CA SER A 131 -7.87 8.10 12.05
C SER A 131 -7.17 7.07 11.15
N ILE A 132 -7.25 7.21 9.83
CA ILE A 132 -6.56 6.34 8.87
C ILE A 132 -5.04 6.49 9.01
N VAL A 133 -4.53 7.71 9.17
CA VAL A 133 -3.10 7.94 9.43
C VAL A 133 -2.70 7.29 10.75
N GLY A 134 -3.50 7.44 11.80
CA GLY A 134 -3.27 6.79 13.09
C GLY A 134 -3.20 5.27 13.00
N SER A 135 -4.10 4.62 12.24
CA SER A 135 -4.06 3.17 12.06
C SER A 135 -2.84 2.71 11.25
N ARG A 136 -2.41 3.50 10.25
CA ARG A 136 -1.18 3.25 9.49
C ARG A 136 0.06 3.36 10.35
N ILE A 137 0.13 4.35 11.26
CA ILE A 137 1.22 4.48 12.23
C ILE A 137 1.28 3.26 13.14
N ASN A 138 0.16 2.84 13.73
CA ASN A 138 0.12 1.63 14.57
C ASN A 138 0.61 0.37 13.82
N ARG A 139 0.28 0.26 12.53
CA ARG A 139 0.74 -0.86 11.70
C ARG A 139 2.23 -0.78 11.40
N LEU A 140 2.76 0.43 11.18
CA LEU A 140 4.20 0.65 10.99
C LEU A 140 4.98 0.33 12.27
N ASP A 141 4.49 0.78 13.43
CA ASP A 141 5.11 0.47 14.73
C ASP A 141 5.10 -1.04 14.99
N SER A 142 3.97 -1.72 14.77
CA SER A 142 3.89 -3.19 14.89
C SER A 142 4.83 -3.92 13.92
N SER A 143 5.06 -3.36 12.73
CA SER A 143 5.99 -3.93 11.76
C SER A 143 7.45 -3.69 12.17
N ARG A 144 7.74 -2.53 12.76
CA ARG A 144 9.05 -2.18 13.29
C ARG A 144 9.43 -3.13 14.42
N ASP A 145 8.55 -3.33 15.39
CA ASP A 145 8.79 -4.25 16.52
C ASP A 145 9.10 -5.68 16.04
N ARG A 146 8.44 -6.12 14.96
CA ARG A 146 8.70 -7.42 14.33
C ARG A 146 10.06 -7.47 13.64
N PHE A 147 10.50 -6.39 12.99
CA PHE A 147 11.82 -6.34 12.37
C PHE A 147 12.93 -6.29 13.42
N ASP A 148 12.75 -5.53 14.49
CA ASP A 148 13.71 -5.47 15.61
C ASP A 148 13.84 -6.87 16.26
N ALA A 149 12.72 -7.58 16.46
CA ALA A 149 12.75 -8.96 16.95
C ALA A 149 13.42 -9.94 15.96
N PHE A 150 13.19 -9.75 14.66
CA PHE A 150 13.80 -10.57 13.61
C PHE A 150 15.32 -10.33 13.53
N GLU A 151 15.77 -9.09 13.68
CA GLU A 151 17.19 -8.74 13.72
C GLU A 151 17.90 -9.44 14.88
N VAL A 152 17.31 -9.42 16.08
CA VAL A 152 17.85 -10.16 17.24
C VAL A 152 17.91 -11.66 16.96
N PHE A 153 16.84 -12.24 16.43
CA PHE A 153 16.79 -13.67 16.12
C PHE A 153 17.84 -14.09 15.08
N VAL A 154 18.01 -13.32 14.00
CA VAL A 154 19.03 -13.60 12.98
C VAL A 154 20.44 -13.44 13.54
N THR A 155 20.67 -12.43 14.39
CA THR A 155 21.96 -12.23 15.05
C THR A 155 22.31 -13.40 15.97
N GLU A 156 21.33 -13.92 16.72
CA GLU A 156 21.51 -15.10 17.58
C GLU A 156 21.84 -16.35 16.74
N LEU A 157 21.12 -16.60 15.65
CA LEU A 157 21.40 -17.72 14.74
C LEU A 157 22.79 -17.62 14.11
N LEU A 158 23.21 -16.42 13.72
CA LEU A 158 24.56 -16.21 13.16
C LEU A 158 25.63 -16.47 14.22
N SER A 159 25.46 -15.94 15.44
CA SER A 159 26.39 -16.17 16.55
C SER A 159 26.52 -17.65 16.89
N GLU A 160 25.40 -18.39 16.98
CA GLU A 160 25.44 -19.82 17.29
C GLU A 160 26.19 -20.62 16.22
N ASN A 161 26.05 -20.24 14.94
CA ASN A 161 26.76 -20.88 13.84
C ASN A 161 28.26 -20.54 13.84
N GLU A 162 28.61 -19.25 14.00
CA GLU A 162 30.01 -18.80 14.07
C GLU A 162 30.74 -19.33 15.32
N ASP A 163 30.09 -19.38 16.48
CA ASP A 163 30.68 -19.88 17.72
C ASP A 163 30.99 -21.39 17.64
N ALA A 164 30.15 -22.17 16.95
CA ALA A 164 30.39 -23.58 16.69
C ALA A 164 31.65 -23.79 15.81
N ASP A 165 31.79 -22.99 14.75
CA ASP A 165 32.94 -23.04 13.84
C ASP A 165 34.25 -22.60 14.54
N LEU A 166 34.19 -21.62 15.44
CA LEU A 166 35.34 -21.19 16.25
C LEU A 166 35.80 -22.30 17.20
N ALA A 167 34.88 -23.00 17.86
CA ALA A 167 35.22 -24.11 18.74
C ALA A 167 35.91 -25.27 17.98
N GLU A 168 35.41 -25.62 16.80
CA GLU A 168 36.04 -26.61 15.92
C GLU A 168 37.43 -26.15 15.47
N THR A 169 37.56 -24.91 15.00
CA THR A 169 38.82 -24.34 14.54
C THR A 169 39.90 -24.35 15.63
N ILE A 170 39.53 -23.98 16.87
CA ILE A 170 40.44 -24.00 18.02
C ILE A 170 40.87 -25.44 18.34
N SER A 171 39.95 -26.40 18.29
CA SER A 171 40.26 -27.83 18.51
C SER A 171 41.22 -28.38 17.45
N THR A 172 40.97 -28.07 16.17
CA THR A 172 41.87 -28.44 15.07
C THR A 172 43.24 -27.80 15.21
N LEU A 173 43.32 -26.53 15.60
CA LEU A 173 44.61 -25.86 15.83
C LEU A 173 45.36 -26.48 17.02
N ALA A 174 44.68 -26.79 18.12
CA ALA A 174 45.29 -27.42 19.29
C ALA A 174 45.82 -28.83 18.97
N THR A 175 45.07 -29.62 18.20
CA THR A 175 45.53 -30.95 17.75
C THR A 175 46.72 -30.85 16.81
N GLN A 176 46.73 -29.92 15.86
CA GLN A 176 47.87 -29.65 14.98
C GLN A 176 49.12 -29.23 15.76
N ASN A 177 48.99 -28.35 16.77
CA ASN A 177 50.10 -27.96 17.64
C ASN A 177 50.66 -29.14 18.44
N ASN A 178 49.79 -29.99 19.02
CA ASN A 178 50.22 -31.19 19.73
C ASN A 178 50.98 -32.16 18.81
N ILE A 179 50.48 -32.37 17.58
CA ILE A 179 51.15 -33.21 16.57
C ILE A 179 52.51 -32.60 16.20
N LEU A 180 52.59 -31.29 16.02
CA LEU A 180 53.83 -30.60 15.72
C LEU A 180 54.86 -30.78 16.83
N GLU A 181 54.48 -30.56 18.09
CA GLU A 181 55.37 -30.77 19.25
C GLU A 181 55.86 -32.22 19.34
N ALA A 182 54.96 -33.20 19.17
CA ALA A 182 55.32 -34.61 19.15
C ALA A 182 56.28 -34.94 18.00
N SER A 183 56.07 -34.36 16.81
CA SER A 183 56.95 -34.55 15.66
C SER A 183 58.34 -33.97 15.89
N LEU A 184 58.45 -32.79 16.52
CA LEU A 184 59.73 -32.17 16.88
C LEU A 184 60.47 -32.98 17.96
N ALA A 185 59.75 -33.47 18.97
CA ALA A 185 60.31 -34.36 20.00
C ALA A 185 60.79 -35.70 19.42
N SER A 186 60.07 -36.25 18.44
CA SER A 186 60.48 -37.46 17.73
C SER A 186 61.70 -37.21 16.83
N ALA A 187 61.69 -36.12 16.05
CA ALA A 187 62.80 -35.73 15.18
C ALA A 187 64.09 -35.50 15.98
N SER A 188 64.03 -34.79 17.10
CA SER A 188 65.18 -34.60 18.00
C SER A 188 65.71 -35.92 18.57
N ARG A 189 64.85 -36.87 18.96
CA ARG A 189 65.27 -38.22 19.39
C ARG A 189 65.91 -39.05 18.30
N VAL A 190 65.53 -38.88 17.03
CA VAL A 190 66.13 -39.58 15.88
C VAL A 190 67.47 -38.94 15.47
N LEU A 191 67.59 -37.61 15.58
CA LEU A 191 68.82 -36.89 15.24
C LEU A 191 69.96 -37.11 16.25
N LEU A 192 69.66 -37.34 17.54
CA LEU A 192 70.67 -37.52 18.59
C LEU A 192 71.56 -38.78 18.42
N PRO A 193 71.04 -39.99 18.14
CA PRO A 193 71.89 -41.16 17.92
C PRO A 193 72.64 -41.11 16.58
N SER A 194 72.04 -40.58 15.51
CA SER A 194 72.65 -40.57 14.17
C SER A 194 73.87 -39.66 14.04
N LEU A 195 73.95 -38.56 14.82
CA LEU A 195 75.14 -37.71 14.87
C LEU A 195 76.31 -38.34 15.64
N ILE A 196 76.05 -39.20 16.63
CA ILE A 196 77.09 -39.94 17.35
C ILE A 196 77.55 -41.16 16.53
N ASP A 197 76.62 -41.82 15.82
CA ASP A 197 76.89 -43.00 14.98
C ASP A 197 77.61 -42.64 13.65
N PHE A 198 77.64 -41.35 13.27
CA PHE A 198 78.44 -40.86 12.13
C PHE A 198 79.87 -40.43 12.53
N LEU A 199 80.18 -40.36 13.83
CA LEU A 199 81.49 -39.96 14.37
C LEU A 199 82.31 -41.11 14.97
N ALA A 200 81.75 -42.32 15.05
CA ALA A 200 82.45 -43.55 15.45
C ALA A 200 82.80 -44.40 14.23
#